data_AF-A0A8J5R8Q4-F1
#
_entry.id   AF-A0A8J5R8Q4-F1
#
_cell.length_a   1.000
_cell.length_b   1.000
_cell.length_c   1.000
_cell.angle_alpha   90.00
_cell.angle_beta   90.00
_cell.angle_gamma   90.00
#
_symmetry.space_group_name_H-M   'P 1'
#
loop_
_entity.id
_entity.type
_entity.pdbx_description
1 polymer ?
#
loop_
_entity_poly.entity_id
_entity_poly.type
_entity_poly.pdbx_seq_one_letter_code
_entity_poly.pdbx_strand_id
1 'polypeptide(L)'
;MTYVSALYGGGGWPLTVFLSPNLKPLMGGTYFPPNDKYGRPGFKTILRKVKDAWETKRDTLEQNGNVVIEQLRDALSAKASSQDVPNDLAVISVDQCVEKV
;
A
#
# COMPACT_ATOMS: atom_id res chain seq x y z
N MET A 1 -3.22 -0.92 2.34
CA MET A 1 -2.85 0.48 2.05
C MET A 1 -1.38 0.78 2.37
N THR A 2 -0.84 0.28 3.48
CA THR A 2 0.47 0.68 4.02
C THR A 2 1.63 0.63 3.03
N TYR A 3 1.74 -0.40 2.19
CA TYR A 3 2.81 -0.50 1.18
C TYR A 3 2.83 0.69 0.20
N VAL A 4 1.69 0.99 -0.44
CA VAL A 4 1.60 2.09 -1.42
C VAL A 4 1.76 3.45 -0.72
N SER A 5 1.21 3.60 0.48
CA SER A 5 1.38 4.82 1.27
C SER A 5 2.84 5.05 1.70
N ALA A 6 3.58 3.99 2.02
CA ALA A 6 5.00 4.08 2.36
C ALA A 6 5.85 4.49 1.14
N LEU A 7 5.51 4.01 -0.06
CA LEU A 7 6.25 4.34 -1.28
C LEU A 7 5.97 5.74 -1.82
N TYR A 8 4.72 6.21 -1.75
CA TYR A 8 4.28 7.44 -2.42
C TYR A 8 3.84 8.55 -1.46
N GLY A 9 4.02 8.36 -0.15
CA GLY A 9 3.65 9.35 0.88
C GLY A 9 2.14 9.54 1.06
N GLY A 10 1.31 8.71 0.43
CA GLY A 10 -0.14 8.79 0.47
C GLY A 10 -0.80 7.54 -0.09
N GLY A 11 -1.98 7.20 0.42
CA GLY A 11 -2.83 6.13 -0.10
C GLY A 11 -4.14 6.71 -0.64
N GLY A 12 -4.69 6.11 -1.69
CA GLY A 12 -5.95 6.53 -2.28
C GLY A 12 -6.65 5.39 -3.00
N TRP A 13 -7.90 5.62 -3.36
CA TRP A 13 -8.67 4.72 -4.22
C TRP A 13 -8.63 5.21 -5.67
N PRO A 14 -8.56 4.31 -6.66
CA PRO A 14 -8.35 2.86 -6.53
C PRO A 14 -6.92 2.52 -6.06
N LEU A 15 -6.77 1.40 -5.35
CA LEU A 15 -5.47 0.87 -4.92
C LEU A 15 -5.07 -0.32 -5.80
N THR A 16 -3.87 -0.26 -6.36
CA THR A 16 -3.31 -1.35 -7.17
C THR A 16 -1.97 -1.80 -6.60
N VAL A 17 -1.78 -3.10 -6.44
CA VAL A 17 -0.50 -3.70 -6.04
C VAL A 17 -0.24 -4.93 -6.90
N PHE A 18 0.97 -5.03 -7.43
CA PHE A 18 1.47 -6.19 -8.16
C PHE A 18 2.32 -7.03 -7.21
N LEU A 19 2.00 -8.32 -7.12
CA LEU A 19 2.62 -9.26 -6.19
C LEU A 19 3.35 -10.36 -6.96
N SER A 20 4.42 -10.90 -6.36
CA SER A 20 5.00 -12.18 -6.76
C SER A 20 4.08 -13.34 -6.37
N PRO A 21 4.28 -14.56 -6.89
CA PRO A 21 3.53 -15.75 -6.49
C PRO A 21 3.61 -16.03 -4.98
N ASN A 22 4.70 -15.62 -4.33
CA ASN A 22 4.92 -15.74 -2.88
C ASN A 22 4.34 -14.55 -2.09
N LEU A 23 3.42 -13.79 -2.69
CA LEU A 23 2.73 -12.62 -2.12
C LEU A 23 3.67 -11.49 -1.70
N LYS A 24 4.83 -11.36 -2.35
CA LYS A 24 5.77 -10.27 -2.10
C LYS A 24 5.45 -9.09 -3.00
N PRO A 25 5.33 -7.86 -2.45
CA PRO A 25 4.98 -6.71 -3.26
C PRO A 25 6.15 -6.31 -4.16
N LEU A 26 5.86 -6.14 -5.45
CA LEU A 26 6.83 -5.78 -6.49
C LEU A 26 6.72 -4.31 -6.86
N MET A 27 5.49 -3.85 -7.01
CA MET A 27 5.14 -2.50 -7.41
C MET A 27 3.73 -2.20 -6.90
N GLY A 28 3.43 -0.93 -6.64
CA GLY A 28 2.08 -0.51 -6.32
C GLY A 28 1.84 0.90 -6.79
N GLY A 29 0.62 1.35 -6.65
CA GLY A 29 0.21 2.71 -6.97
C GLY A 29 -1.28 2.87 -6.73
N THR A 30 -1.74 4.09 -6.99
CA THR A 30 -3.17 4.39 -6.94
C THR A 30 -3.78 4.26 -8.34
N TYR A 31 -4.22 5.37 -8.92
CA TYR A 31 -4.81 5.40 -10.23
C TYR A 31 -3.76 5.41 -11.34
N PHE A 32 -3.87 4.44 -12.25
CA PHE A 32 -3.16 4.43 -13.53
C PHE A 32 -4.13 4.76 -14.67
N PRO A 33 -3.84 5.76 -15.52
CA PRO A 33 -4.71 6.06 -16.65
C PRO A 33 -4.73 4.89 -17.65
N PRO A 34 -5.78 4.73 -18.46
CA PRO A 34 -5.85 3.64 -19.43
C PRO A 34 -4.76 3.71 -20.51
N ASN A 35 -4.38 4.92 -20.91
CA ASN A 35 -3.34 5.22 -21.88
C ASN A 35 -2.31 6.18 -21.29
N ASP A 36 -1.10 6.21 -21.85
CA ASP A 36 -0.04 7.13 -21.45
C ASP A 36 -0.50 8.58 -21.69
N LYS A 37 -0.47 9.43 -20.65
CA LYS A 37 -0.94 10.82 -20.75
C LYS A 37 -0.24 11.73 -19.74
N TYR A 38 0.06 12.98 -20.14
CA TYR A 38 0.67 14.00 -19.28
C TYR A 38 1.95 13.51 -18.55
N GLY A 39 2.80 12.78 -19.26
CA GLY A 39 4.03 12.20 -18.69
C GLY A 39 3.81 11.05 -17.71
N ARG A 40 2.56 10.57 -17.54
CA ARG A 40 2.24 9.41 -16.70
C ARG A 40 2.05 8.18 -17.56
N PRO A 41 2.70 7.05 -17.24
CA PRO A 41 2.47 5.79 -17.93
C PRO A 41 1.05 5.30 -17.65
N GLY A 42 0.39 4.82 -18.70
CA GLY A 42 -0.89 4.15 -18.62
C GLY A 42 -0.75 2.71 -18.15
N PHE A 43 -1.89 2.10 -17.82
CA PHE A 43 -1.94 0.78 -17.20
C PHE A 43 -1.27 -0.30 -18.05
N LYS A 44 -1.47 -0.27 -19.38
CA LYS A 44 -0.79 -1.21 -20.31
C LYS A 44 0.73 -1.08 -20.29
N THR A 45 1.24 0.13 -20.13
CA THR A 45 2.69 0.39 -20.04
C THR A 45 3.24 -0.08 -18.71
N ILE A 46 2.50 0.12 -17.62
CA ILE A 46 2.84 -0.43 -16.31
C ILE A 46 2.90 -1.96 -16.35
N LEU A 47 1.88 -2.63 -16.91
CA LEU A 47 1.86 -4.10 -17.00
C LEU A 47 3.07 -4.66 -17.76
N ARG A 48 3.45 -4.03 -18.87
CA ARG A 48 4.67 -4.42 -19.62
C ARG A 48 5.92 -4.27 -18.76
N LYS A 49 6.08 -3.14 -18.07
CA LYS A 49 7.24 -2.92 -17.17
C LYS A 49 7.29 -3.95 -16.04
N VAL A 50 6.16 -4.30 -15.44
CA VAL A 50 6.08 -5.32 -14.39
C VAL A 50 6.48 -6.69 -14.94
N LYS A 51 5.97 -7.07 -16.12
CA LYS A 51 6.34 -8.30 -16.81
C LYS A 51 7.85 -8.36 -17.09
N ASP A 52 8.39 -7.32 -17.71
CA ASP A 52 9.81 -7.27 -18.11
C ASP A 52 10.71 -7.33 -16.86
N ALA A 53 10.35 -6.62 -15.78
CA ALA A 53 11.08 -6.67 -14.53
C ALA A 53 11.05 -8.08 -13.90
N TRP A 54 9.91 -8.76 -13.96
CA TRP A 54 9.76 -10.13 -13.47
C TRP A 54 10.62 -11.13 -14.26
N GLU A 55 10.63 -11.03 -15.59
CA GLU A 55 11.41 -11.93 -16.45
C GLU A 55 12.92 -11.69 -16.33
N THR A 56 13.35 -10.44 -16.15
CA THR A 56 14.78 -10.08 -16.17
C THR A 56 15.44 -10.06 -14.80
N LYS A 57 14.70 -9.76 -13.72
CA LYS A 57 15.25 -9.47 -12.38
C LYS A 57 14.47 -10.14 -11.25
N ARG A 58 13.96 -11.35 -11.50
CA ARG A 58 13.12 -12.09 -10.55
C ARG A 58 13.72 -12.18 -9.14
N ASP A 59 14.96 -12.66 -9.03
CA ASP A 59 15.58 -12.90 -7.71
C ASP A 59 15.74 -11.60 -6.91
N THR A 60 16.15 -10.52 -7.59
CA THR A 60 16.26 -9.19 -6.98
C THR A 60 14.90 -8.67 -6.52
N LEU A 61 13.85 -8.88 -7.31
CA LEU A 61 12.48 -8.49 -6.96
C LEU A 61 11.95 -9.26 -5.74
N GLU A 62 12.20 -10.57 -5.67
CA GLU A 62 11.80 -11.38 -4.53
C GLU A 62 12.57 -10.98 -3.26
N GLN A 63 13.87 -10.72 -3.35
CA GLN A 63 14.69 -10.20 -2.25
C GLN A 63 14.19 -8.84 -1.75
N ASN A 64 13.98 -7.88 -2.66
CA ASN A 64 13.46 -6.55 -2.32
C ASN A 64 12.07 -6.64 -1.67
N GLY A 65 11.19 -7.50 -2.18
CA GLY A 65 9.88 -7.72 -1.60
C GLY A 65 9.91 -8.26 -0.17
N ASN A 66 10.93 -9.05 0.18
CA ASN A 66 11.15 -9.48 1.57
C ASN A 66 11.56 -8.30 2.46
N VAL A 67 12.53 -7.50 2.02
CA VAL A 67 13.00 -6.33 2.78
C VAL A 67 11.85 -5.36 3.07
N VAL A 68 11.02 -5.08 2.07
CA VAL A 68 9.89 -4.16 2.26
C VAL A 68 8.85 -4.72 3.22
N ILE A 69 8.58 -6.03 3.20
CA ILE A 69 7.65 -6.63 4.16
C ILE A 69 8.19 -6.53 5.59
N GLU A 70 9.47 -6.78 5.82
CA GLU A 70 10.06 -6.65 7.16
C GLU A 70 9.98 -5.20 7.66
N GLN A 71 10.36 -4.23 6.83
CA GLN A 71 10.24 -2.81 7.18
C GLN A 71 8.79 -2.39 7.48
N LEU A 72 7.82 -2.91 6.73
CA LEU A 72 6.41 -2.66 7.00
C LEU A 72 5.94 -3.30 8.31
N ARG A 73 6.42 -4.49 8.66
CA ARG A 73 6.10 -5.14 9.93
C ARG A 73 6.64 -4.35 11.12
N ASP A 74 7.87 -3.85 11.02
CA ASP A 74 8.48 -3.04 12.07
C ASP A 74 7.71 -1.72 12.25
N ALA A 75 7.42 -1.03 11.14
CA ALA A 75 6.67 0.23 11.17
C ALA A 75 5.25 0.06 11.73
N LEU A 76 4.60 -1.07 11.46
CA LEU A 76 3.27 -1.37 12.01
C LEU A 76 3.33 -1.74 13.50
N SER A 77 4.33 -2.52 13.91
CA SER A 77 4.53 -2.92 15.31
C SER A 77 4.84 -1.73 16.21
N ALA A 78 5.70 -0.81 15.75
CA ALA A 78 6.00 0.43 16.47
C ALA A 78 4.77 1.34 16.63
N LYS A 79 3.87 1.35 15.64
CA LYS A 79 2.62 2.12 15.69
C LYS A 79 1.59 1.51 16.63
N ALA A 80 1.50 0.18 16.69
CA ALA A 80 0.58 -0.53 17.59
C ALA A 80 0.89 -0.28 19.08
N SER A 81 2.17 -0.17 19.45
CA SER A 81 2.58 0.14 20.83
C SER A 81 2.30 1.58 21.28
N SER A 82 1.83 2.45 20.38
CA SER A 82 1.51 3.86 20.70
C SER A 82 0.02 4.14 20.90
N GLN A 83 -0.84 3.13 20.82
CA GLN A 83 -2.29 3.26 21.00
C GLN A 83 -2.82 2.33 22.10
N ASP A 84 -2.44 2.62 23.35
CA ASP A 84 -3.37 2.36 24.46
C ASP A 84 -4.47 3.42 24.33
N VAL A 85 -5.56 3.08 23.65
CA VAL A 85 -6.74 3.95 23.55
C VAL A 85 -7.49 3.86 24.88
N PRO A 86 -7.66 4.98 25.61
CA PRO A 86 -8.47 5.00 26.81
C PRO A 86 -9.90 4.50 26.53
N ASN A 87 -10.34 3.51 27.31
CA ASN A 87 -11.60 2.78 27.11
C ASN A 87 -12.87 3.67 27.25
N ASP A 88 -12.71 4.90 27.73
CA ASP A 88 -13.74 5.91 27.91
C ASP A 88 -14.06 6.71 26.64
N LEU A 89 -13.15 6.78 25.66
CA LEU A 89 -13.37 7.50 24.40
C LEU A 89 -14.43 6.84 23.50
N ALA A 90 -14.61 5.52 23.61
CA ALA A 90 -15.59 4.78 22.82
C ALA A 90 -17.03 5.15 23.22
N VAL A 91 -17.31 5.32 24.52
CA VAL A 91 -18.66 5.60 25.02
C VAL A 91 -19.09 7.02 24.65
N ILE A 92 -18.19 8.00 24.85
CA ILE A 92 -18.46 9.43 24.55
C ILE A 92 -18.76 9.64 23.06
N SER A 93 -18.07 8.90 22.18
CA SER A 93 -18.27 9.03 20.72
C SER A 93 -19.62 8.47 20.24
N VAL A 94 -20.16 7.48 20.94
CA VAL A 94 -21.46 6.87 20.61
C VAL A 94 -22.58 7.82 21.04
N ASP A 95 -22.51 8.38 22.25
CA ASP A 95 -23.52 9.32 22.75
C ASP A 95 -23.61 10.59 21.87
N GLN A 96 -22.47 11.13 21.43
CA GLN A 96 -22.43 12.30 20.54
C GLN A 96 -23.04 12.05 19.15
N CYS A 97 -23.04 10.80 18.67
CA CYS A 97 -23.70 10.43 17.42
C CYS A 97 -25.22 10.31 17.59
N VAL A 98 -25.69 9.90 18.77
CA VAL A 98 -27.11 9.72 19.06
C VAL A 98 -27.82 11.06 19.29
N GLU A 99 -27.15 12.05 19.89
CA GLU A 99 -27.73 13.38 20.14
C GLU A 99 -27.88 14.27 18.88
N LYS A 100 -27.30 13.87 17.75
CA LYS A 100 -27.33 14.65 16.49
C LYS A 100 -28.32 14.12 15.44
N VAL A 101 -29.27 13.27 15.82
CA VAL A 101 -30.37 12.77 14.98
C VAL A 101 -31.70 13.39 15.38
#